data_AF-A0A386RDJ5-F1
#
_entry.id   AF-A0A386RDJ5-F1
#
_cell.length_a   1.000
_cell.length_b   1.000
_cell.length_c   1.000
_cell.angle_alpha   90.00
_cell.angle_beta   90.00
_cell.angle_gamma   90.00
#
_symmetry.space_group_name_H-M   'P 1'
#
loop_
_entity.id
_entity.type
_entity.pdbx_description
1 polymer ?
#
loop_
_entity_poly.entity_id
_entity_poly.type
_entity_poly.pdbx_seq_one_letter_code
_entity_poly.pdbx_strand_id
1 'polypeptide(L)'
;MAQRRMFSKRIVESARFLKMPPSTQNLYFHLGLNSDDDGVVEGYNVMMQTGATEDDLKLLVAKGFVTVLNDDLVTYINDWRENNRIRADRKVDSIYKNLLVKMIPDIELQPSRRRADTKKKPGVKRIEDNGRPLDNQRTTNGPHSLGQSRSGQDSLGQVRSSSSVEDEPVDKDDDDKKEKLLNEIRKTVKEDPTDSEWSSIQLLFKKLSWERLRLVTLGFNSKVAGGEIDRPYPYLLTVLRQKVEENR
;
A
#
# COMPACT_ATOMS: atom_id res chain seq x y z
N MET A 1 -10.34 3.84 -15.46
CA MET A 1 -9.23 3.11 -16.11
C MET A 1 -9.83 1.89 -16.78
N ALA A 2 -9.54 1.63 -18.06
CA ALA A 2 -9.88 0.34 -18.64
C ALA A 2 -9.08 -0.75 -17.91
N GLN A 3 -9.76 -1.79 -17.41
CA GLN A 3 -9.10 -2.96 -16.84
C GLN A 3 -8.48 -3.74 -17.99
N ARG A 4 -7.15 -3.68 -18.11
CA ARG A 4 -6.39 -4.44 -19.11
C ARG A 4 -5.55 -5.47 -18.38
N ARG A 5 -5.64 -6.71 -18.84
CA ARG A 5 -4.80 -7.83 -18.38
C ARG A 5 -3.91 -8.27 -19.53
N MET A 6 -2.63 -8.43 -19.26
CA MET A 6 -1.62 -8.91 -20.21
C MET A 6 -1.16 -10.31 -19.81
N PHE A 7 -0.57 -11.02 -20.77
CA PHE A 7 0.04 -12.33 -20.56
C PHE A 7 1.46 -12.33 -21.10
N SER A 8 2.41 -12.86 -20.32
CA SER A 8 3.79 -13.00 -20.74
C SER A 8 3.92 -14.15 -21.73
N LYS A 9 4.51 -13.87 -22.91
CA LYS A 9 4.88 -14.89 -23.89
C LYS A 9 5.75 -15.98 -23.30
N ARG A 10 6.61 -15.65 -22.32
CA ARG A 10 7.49 -16.62 -21.65
C ARG A 10 6.71 -17.74 -20.97
N ILE A 11 5.48 -17.44 -20.51
CA ILE A 11 4.60 -18.41 -19.85
C ILE A 11 3.75 -19.14 -20.89
N VAL A 12 3.05 -18.39 -21.75
CA VAL A 12 2.06 -18.96 -22.68
C VAL A 12 2.67 -19.65 -23.89
N GLU A 13 3.93 -19.35 -24.24
CA GLU A 13 4.69 -20.06 -25.27
C GLU A 13 5.62 -21.14 -24.66
N SER A 14 5.53 -21.37 -23.34
CA SER A 14 6.34 -22.41 -22.69
C SER A 14 5.88 -23.81 -23.09
N ALA A 15 6.83 -24.75 -23.18
CA ALA A 15 6.51 -26.16 -23.49
C ALA A 15 5.56 -26.79 -22.47
N ARG A 16 5.58 -26.34 -21.21
CA ARG A 16 4.65 -26.80 -20.15
C ARG A 16 3.22 -26.37 -20.45
N PHE A 17 3.05 -25.15 -20.96
CA PHE A 17 1.75 -24.58 -21.30
C PHE A 17 1.19 -25.18 -22.59
N LEU A 18 2.00 -25.21 -23.65
CA LEU A 18 1.59 -25.70 -24.97
C LEU A 18 1.21 -27.19 -24.99
N LYS A 19 1.72 -27.98 -24.03
CA LYS A 19 1.35 -29.40 -23.87
C LYS A 19 -0.02 -29.62 -23.23
N MET A 20 -0.65 -28.60 -22.67
CA MET A 20 -1.98 -28.73 -22.06
C MET A 20 -3.09 -28.74 -23.13
N PRO A 21 -4.25 -29.36 -22.87
CA PRO A 21 -5.41 -29.28 -23.74
C PRO A 21 -5.87 -27.84 -24.01
N PRO A 22 -6.48 -27.56 -25.17
CA PRO A 22 -7.02 -26.22 -25.47
C PRO A 22 -8.04 -25.72 -24.44
N SER A 23 -8.86 -26.61 -23.86
CA SER A 23 -9.80 -26.27 -22.78
C SER A 23 -9.10 -25.70 -21.56
N THR A 24 -8.02 -26.35 -21.12
CA THR A 24 -7.18 -25.94 -19.99
C THR A 24 -6.46 -24.62 -20.28
N GLN A 25 -5.91 -24.46 -21.49
CA GLN A 25 -5.29 -23.20 -21.90
C GLN A 25 -6.31 -22.05 -21.92
N ASN A 26 -7.51 -22.31 -22.43
CA ASN A 26 -8.61 -21.35 -22.46
C ASN A 26 -8.99 -20.90 -21.04
N LEU A 27 -9.16 -21.86 -20.12
CA LEU A 27 -9.44 -21.57 -18.72
C LEU A 27 -8.38 -20.64 -18.11
N TYR A 28 -7.09 -20.89 -18.34
CA TYR A 28 -6.02 -20.03 -17.83
C TYR A 28 -6.12 -18.58 -18.30
N PHE A 29 -6.42 -18.36 -19.60
CA PHE A 29 -6.61 -17.01 -20.13
C PHE A 29 -7.81 -16.30 -19.51
N HIS A 30 -8.92 -17.02 -19.33
CA HIS A 30 -10.11 -16.45 -18.70
C HIS A 30 -9.93 -16.18 -17.20
N LEU A 31 -9.18 -17.02 -16.48
CA LEU A 31 -8.80 -16.76 -15.09
C LEU A 31 -7.99 -15.48 -15.00
N GLY A 32 -6.98 -15.31 -15.86
CA GLY A 32 -6.16 -14.11 -15.88
C GLY A 32 -6.90 -12.84 -16.28
N LEU A 33 -7.90 -12.95 -17.15
CA LEU A 33 -8.75 -11.82 -17.54
C LEU A 33 -9.61 -11.32 -16.38
N ASN A 34 -10.15 -12.25 -15.57
CA ASN A 34 -11.05 -11.97 -14.44
C ASN A 34 -10.33 -11.79 -13.09
N SER A 35 -8.99 -11.89 -13.07
CA SER A 35 -8.22 -11.76 -11.83
C SER A 35 -8.11 -10.31 -11.33
N ASP A 36 -7.99 -10.16 -10.02
CA ASP A 36 -7.66 -8.92 -9.31
C ASP A 36 -6.21 -8.46 -9.56
N ASP A 37 -5.83 -7.27 -9.09
CA ASP A 37 -4.45 -6.76 -9.22
C ASP A 37 -3.41 -7.58 -8.43
N ASP A 38 -3.86 -8.37 -7.45
CA ASP A 38 -3.05 -9.35 -6.73
C ASP A 38 -2.98 -10.71 -7.43
N GLY A 39 -3.72 -10.95 -8.52
CA GLY A 39 -3.71 -12.22 -9.24
C GLY A 39 -4.61 -13.30 -8.64
N VAL A 40 -5.58 -12.90 -7.82
CA VAL A 40 -6.60 -13.79 -7.25
C VAL A 40 -7.89 -13.65 -8.06
N VAL A 41 -8.60 -14.76 -8.25
CA VAL A 41 -9.86 -14.83 -8.99
C VAL A 41 -10.82 -15.84 -8.36
N GLU A 42 -12.11 -15.58 -8.47
CA GLU A 42 -13.16 -16.56 -8.17
C GLU A 42 -13.20 -17.62 -9.29
N GLY A 43 -12.42 -18.69 -9.14
CA GLY A 43 -12.23 -19.69 -10.19
C GLY A 43 -13.51 -20.40 -10.60
N TYR A 44 -14.41 -20.69 -9.65
CA TYR A 44 -15.71 -21.32 -9.92
C TYR A 44 -16.54 -20.52 -10.94
N ASN A 45 -16.64 -19.20 -10.74
CA ASN A 45 -17.41 -18.33 -11.64
C ASN A 45 -16.84 -18.32 -13.05
N VAL A 46 -15.51 -18.30 -13.18
CA VAL A 46 -14.82 -18.35 -14.48
C VAL A 46 -14.99 -19.69 -15.17
N MET A 47 -14.95 -20.80 -14.42
CA MET A 47 -15.21 -22.13 -14.97
C MET A 47 -16.63 -22.23 -15.53
N MET A 48 -17.62 -21.70 -14.81
CA MET A 48 -19.02 -21.65 -15.27
C MET A 48 -19.17 -20.80 -16.55
N GLN A 49 -18.44 -19.69 -16.65
CA GLN A 49 -18.46 -18.84 -17.86
C GLN A 49 -17.84 -19.51 -19.09
N THR A 50 -16.83 -20.36 -18.87
CA THR A 50 -16.03 -20.98 -19.94
C THR A 50 -16.49 -22.39 -20.29
N GLY A 51 -17.34 -23.00 -19.45
CA GLY A 51 -17.68 -24.42 -19.55
C GLY A 51 -16.50 -25.35 -19.25
N ALA A 52 -15.48 -24.85 -18.54
CA ALA A 52 -14.31 -25.66 -18.19
C ALA A 52 -14.65 -26.66 -17.07
N THR A 53 -13.99 -27.81 -17.11
CA THR A 53 -14.19 -28.87 -16.12
C THR A 53 -13.26 -28.69 -14.93
N GLU A 54 -13.57 -29.34 -13.81
CA GLU A 54 -12.68 -29.34 -12.64
C GLU A 54 -11.32 -30.01 -12.95
N ASP A 55 -11.29 -30.93 -13.90
CA ASP A 55 -10.07 -31.58 -14.36
C ASP A 55 -9.13 -30.59 -15.09
N ASP A 56 -9.68 -29.62 -15.82
CA ASP A 56 -8.89 -28.54 -16.42
C ASP A 56 -8.21 -27.70 -15.33
N LEU A 57 -8.95 -27.35 -14.27
CA LEU A 57 -8.39 -26.60 -13.14
C LEU A 57 -7.31 -27.42 -12.41
N LYS A 58 -7.58 -28.70 -12.13
CA LYS A 58 -6.60 -29.62 -11.52
C LYS A 58 -5.33 -29.76 -12.37
N LEU A 59 -5.46 -29.75 -13.69
CA LEU A 59 -4.30 -29.80 -14.59
C LEU A 59 -3.47 -28.52 -14.51
N LEU A 60 -4.10 -27.34 -14.44
CA LEU A 60 -3.38 -26.08 -14.20
C LEU A 60 -2.63 -26.08 -12.88
N VAL A 61 -3.25 -26.62 -11.81
CA VAL A 61 -2.63 -26.78 -10.49
C VAL A 61 -1.45 -27.75 -10.55
N ALA A 62 -1.63 -28.93 -11.14
CA ALA A 62 -0.59 -29.94 -11.29
C ALA A 62 0.60 -29.45 -12.11
N LYS A 63 0.36 -28.59 -13.10
CA LYS A 63 1.40 -27.93 -13.89
C LYS A 63 1.98 -26.69 -13.20
N GLY A 64 1.42 -26.25 -12.08
CA GLY A 64 1.94 -25.13 -11.27
C GLY A 64 1.64 -23.74 -11.84
N PHE A 65 0.67 -23.61 -12.73
CA PHE A 65 0.25 -22.29 -13.27
C PHE A 65 -0.67 -21.55 -12.31
N VAL A 66 -1.45 -22.29 -11.51
CA VAL A 66 -2.40 -21.73 -10.55
C VAL A 66 -2.36 -22.51 -9.23
N THR A 67 -2.83 -21.87 -8.16
CA THR A 67 -2.97 -22.47 -6.83
C THR A 67 -4.38 -22.22 -6.32
N VAL A 68 -5.09 -23.27 -5.91
CA VAL A 68 -6.42 -23.13 -5.30
C VAL A 68 -6.27 -22.81 -3.82
N LEU A 69 -6.97 -21.79 -3.35
CA LEU A 69 -6.84 -21.21 -2.01
C LEU A 69 -7.93 -21.66 -1.03
N ASN A 70 -9.09 -22.10 -1.50
CA ASN A 70 -10.21 -22.56 -0.67
C ASN A 70 -11.13 -23.54 -1.41
N ASP A 71 -12.13 -24.04 -0.70
CA ASP A 71 -13.14 -24.97 -1.24
C ASP A 71 -14.06 -24.31 -2.29
N ASP A 72 -14.25 -22.99 -2.24
CA ASP A 72 -15.00 -22.22 -3.25
C ASP A 72 -14.24 -22.00 -4.57
N LEU A 73 -13.10 -22.68 -4.75
CA LEU A 73 -12.21 -22.58 -5.91
C LEU A 73 -11.68 -21.16 -6.17
N VAL A 74 -11.53 -20.33 -5.13
CA VAL A 74 -10.76 -19.10 -5.21
C VAL A 74 -9.34 -19.48 -5.58
N THR A 75 -8.86 -18.93 -6.68
CA THR A 75 -7.64 -19.39 -7.34
C THR A 75 -6.67 -18.24 -7.48
N TYR A 76 -5.41 -18.49 -7.19
CA TYR A 76 -4.29 -17.59 -7.38
C TYR A 76 -3.50 -17.98 -8.64
N ILE A 77 -3.13 -17.00 -9.47
CA ILE A 77 -2.25 -17.20 -10.62
C ILE A 77 -0.80 -17.02 -10.18
N ASN A 78 -0.01 -18.09 -10.25
CA ASN A 78 1.33 -18.12 -9.67
C ASN A 78 2.27 -17.09 -10.32
N ASP A 79 2.22 -16.97 -11.65
CA ASP A 79 3.09 -16.07 -12.41
C ASP A 79 2.45 -14.69 -12.65
N TRP A 80 1.53 -14.25 -11.77
CA TRP A 80 0.77 -13.02 -11.98
C TRP A 80 1.64 -11.78 -12.15
N ARG A 81 2.70 -11.63 -11.35
CA ARG A 81 3.60 -10.45 -11.44
C ARG A 81 4.37 -10.39 -12.76
N GLU A 82 4.66 -11.54 -13.37
CA GLU A 82 5.29 -11.59 -14.69
C GLU A 82 4.31 -11.21 -15.80
N ASN A 83 3.05 -11.63 -15.66
CA ASN A 83 1.97 -11.25 -16.59
C ASN A 83 1.60 -9.76 -16.48
N ASN A 84 1.44 -9.27 -15.26
CA ASN A 84 0.85 -7.96 -14.97
C ASN A 84 1.67 -7.23 -13.89
N ARG A 85 2.53 -6.32 -14.32
CA ARG A 85 3.24 -5.41 -13.41
C ARG A 85 2.49 -4.08 -13.27
N ILE A 86 1.79 -3.91 -12.15
CA ILE A 86 1.08 -2.67 -11.83
C ILE A 86 1.90 -1.76 -10.91
N ARG A 87 1.81 -0.44 -11.12
CA ARG A 87 2.41 0.54 -10.21
C ARG A 87 1.68 0.56 -8.87
N ALA A 88 2.41 0.75 -7.77
CA ALA A 88 1.87 0.73 -6.41
C ALA A 88 0.74 1.77 -6.18
N ASP A 89 0.79 2.90 -6.90
CA ASP A 89 -0.25 3.94 -6.84
C ASP A 89 -1.57 3.60 -7.51
N ARG A 90 -1.53 2.65 -8.44
CA ARG A 90 -2.69 2.23 -9.20
C ARG A 90 -3.31 0.95 -8.68
N LYS A 91 -2.50 0.14 -7.97
CA LYS A 91 -2.90 -1.14 -7.40
C LYS A 91 -4.08 -1.00 -6.44
N VAL A 92 -5.07 -1.88 -6.60
CA VAL A 92 -6.11 -2.18 -5.61
C VAL A 92 -5.73 -3.49 -4.91
N ASP A 93 -5.74 -3.50 -3.58
CA ASP A 93 -5.53 -4.73 -2.81
C ASP A 93 -6.76 -5.65 -2.97
N SER A 94 -6.53 -6.95 -3.16
CA SER A 94 -7.60 -7.94 -3.28
C SER A 94 -8.34 -8.16 -1.97
N ILE A 95 -9.62 -8.50 -2.09
CA ILE A 95 -10.48 -8.90 -0.97
C ILE A 95 -9.90 -10.14 -0.27
N TYR A 96 -9.24 -11.03 -1.02
CA TYR A 96 -8.67 -12.29 -0.52
C TYR A 96 -7.23 -12.18 -0.01
N LYS A 97 -6.71 -10.96 0.19
CA LYS A 97 -5.33 -10.73 0.64
C LYS A 97 -4.94 -11.55 1.88
N ASN A 98 -5.82 -11.63 2.87
CA ASN A 98 -5.57 -12.38 4.10
C ASN A 98 -5.50 -13.90 3.86
N LEU A 99 -6.35 -14.42 2.97
CA LEU A 99 -6.36 -15.83 2.58
C LEU A 99 -5.08 -16.18 1.82
N LEU A 100 -4.67 -15.29 0.91
CA LEU A 100 -3.46 -15.46 0.10
C LEU A 100 -2.20 -15.55 0.98
N VAL A 101 -2.05 -14.62 1.93
CA VAL A 101 -0.92 -14.61 2.88
C VAL A 101 -0.92 -15.84 3.78
N LYS A 102 -2.10 -16.37 4.14
CA LYS A 102 -2.23 -17.57 4.97
C LYS A 102 -1.80 -18.84 4.22
N MET A 103 -2.19 -18.97 2.95
CA MET A 103 -1.91 -20.17 2.14
C MET A 103 -0.51 -20.16 1.54
N ILE A 104 0.00 -18.98 1.19
CA ILE A 104 1.31 -18.79 0.56
C ILE A 104 2.07 -17.72 1.37
N PRO A 105 2.78 -18.09 2.45
CA PRO A 105 3.44 -17.12 3.32
C PRO A 105 4.62 -16.41 2.64
N ASP A 106 5.26 -17.06 1.67
CA ASP A 106 6.44 -16.54 0.96
C ASP A 106 6.10 -15.54 -0.15
N ILE A 107 4.81 -15.19 -0.32
CA ILE A 107 4.37 -14.34 -1.42
C ILE A 107 4.71 -12.86 -1.19
N GLU A 108 5.56 -12.31 -2.05
CA GLU A 108 5.90 -10.89 -2.03
C GLU A 108 4.77 -10.03 -2.63
N LEU A 109 3.81 -9.64 -1.79
CA LEU A 109 2.77 -8.70 -2.20
C LEU A 109 3.27 -7.26 -2.17
N GLN A 110 3.19 -6.60 -3.31
CA GLN A 110 3.47 -5.17 -3.42
C GLN A 110 2.40 -4.36 -2.65
N PRO A 111 2.74 -3.52 -1.67
CA PRO A 111 1.73 -2.70 -1.00
C PRO A 111 1.17 -1.65 -1.96
N SER A 112 -0.13 -1.37 -1.89
CA SER A 112 -0.69 -0.18 -2.51
C SER A 112 -0.16 1.07 -1.78
N ARG A 113 0.35 2.04 -2.54
CA ARG A 113 0.97 3.27 -2.00
C ARG A 113 0.46 4.48 -2.75
N ARG A 114 0.12 5.55 -2.03
CA ARG A 114 -0.25 6.81 -2.69
C ARG A 114 0.95 7.41 -3.42
N ARG A 115 0.67 8.21 -4.44
CA ARG A 115 1.66 9.03 -5.10
C ARG A 115 2.28 10.04 -4.15
N ALA A 116 3.60 10.08 -4.07
CA ALA A 116 4.34 11.02 -3.24
C ALA A 116 4.16 12.49 -3.68
N ASP A 117 3.86 12.72 -4.97
CA ASP A 117 3.66 14.02 -5.59
C ASP A 117 2.25 14.62 -5.37
N THR A 118 1.30 13.84 -4.85
CA THR A 118 -0.07 14.33 -4.59
C THR A 118 -0.17 14.97 -3.21
N LYS A 119 -0.02 16.29 -3.12
CA LYS A 119 -0.28 17.05 -1.89
C LYS A 119 -1.71 16.80 -1.40
N LYS A 120 -1.85 16.50 -0.10
CA LYS A 120 -3.14 16.33 0.59
C LYS A 120 -3.92 17.65 0.48
N LYS A 121 -4.96 17.72 -0.36
CA LYS A 121 -5.83 18.90 -0.38
C LYS A 121 -6.64 18.94 0.93
N PRO A 122 -6.48 19.95 1.79
CA PRO A 122 -7.28 20.06 3.01
C PRO A 122 -8.75 20.35 2.64
N GLY A 123 -9.70 19.65 3.27
CA GLY A 123 -11.14 19.94 3.16
C GLY A 123 -11.95 19.15 2.14
N VAL A 124 -11.34 18.30 1.31
CA VAL A 124 -12.10 17.41 0.41
C VAL A 124 -12.53 16.17 1.20
N LYS A 125 -13.83 16.05 1.51
CA LYS A 125 -14.42 14.80 2.02
C LYS A 125 -14.00 13.66 1.09
N ARG A 126 -13.71 12.49 1.67
CA ARG A 126 -13.34 11.23 0.98
C ARG A 126 -14.31 10.93 -0.17
N ILE A 127 -14.10 11.54 -1.33
CA ILE A 127 -14.48 10.93 -2.59
C ILE A 127 -13.43 9.83 -2.75
N GLU A 128 -13.84 8.63 -3.14
CA GLU A 128 -13.01 7.44 -3.36
C GLU A 128 -11.98 7.60 -4.50
N ASP A 129 -11.61 8.84 -4.78
CA ASP A 129 -10.65 9.22 -5.79
C ASP A 129 -9.28 9.34 -5.11
N ASN A 130 -8.59 8.20 -5.07
CA ASN A 130 -7.27 7.98 -4.47
C ASN A 130 -6.14 8.75 -5.19
N GLY A 131 -6.38 9.97 -5.69
CA GLY A 131 -5.41 10.72 -6.51
C GLY A 131 -4.94 9.91 -7.73
N ARG A 132 -5.80 8.99 -8.20
CA ARG A 132 -5.48 8.11 -9.31
C ARG A 132 -5.73 8.91 -10.58
N PRO A 133 -4.71 9.24 -11.38
CA PRO A 133 -4.99 9.85 -12.67
C PRO A 133 -5.81 8.85 -13.47
N LEU A 134 -7.00 9.29 -13.85
CA LEU A 134 -7.70 8.71 -14.98
C LEU A 134 -6.74 8.87 -16.16
N ASP A 135 -6.34 7.74 -16.76
CA ASP A 135 -5.60 7.71 -18.02
C ASP A 135 -6.54 8.17 -19.14
N ASN A 136 -7.03 9.40 -19.03
CA ASN A 136 -7.54 10.12 -20.17
C ASN A 136 -6.30 10.46 -20.97
N GLN A 137 -6.19 9.82 -22.13
CA GLN A 137 -5.30 10.28 -23.18
C GLN A 137 -5.43 11.78 -23.27
N ARG A 138 -4.30 12.44 -23.01
CA ARG A 138 -4.12 13.86 -23.15
C ARG A 138 -4.64 14.30 -24.53
N THR A 139 -5.83 14.89 -24.59
CA THR A 139 -6.02 16.10 -25.39
C THR A 139 -5.72 17.26 -24.45
N THR A 140 -4.42 17.50 -24.28
CA THR A 140 -3.99 18.87 -24.04
C THR A 140 -4.53 19.61 -25.25
N ASN A 141 -5.36 20.62 -25.03
CA ASN A 141 -5.52 21.69 -26.01
C ASN A 141 -4.11 22.28 -26.16
N GLY A 142 -3.31 21.68 -27.04
CA GLY A 142 -2.06 22.25 -27.48
C GLY A 142 -2.41 23.58 -28.13
N PRO A 143 -1.66 24.66 -27.87
CA PRO A 143 -1.99 25.96 -28.42
C PRO A 143 -1.90 25.84 -29.94
N HIS A 144 -3.05 25.90 -30.59
CA HIS A 144 -3.13 26.01 -32.03
C HIS A 144 -2.45 27.32 -32.41
N SER A 145 -1.35 27.24 -33.17
CA SER A 145 -0.66 28.38 -33.74
C SER A 145 -1.58 29.09 -34.73
N LEU A 146 -2.35 30.06 -34.26
CA LEU A 146 -2.93 31.10 -35.07
C LEU A 146 -2.13 32.37 -34.81
N GLY A 147 -1.35 32.77 -35.81
CA GLY A 147 -0.46 33.92 -35.73
C GLY A 147 -1.24 35.19 -35.41
N GLN A 148 -0.91 35.83 -34.30
CA GLN A 148 -1.17 37.24 -34.08
C GLN A 148 0.03 37.87 -33.35
N SER A 149 0.62 38.83 -34.05
CA SER A 149 1.32 40.03 -33.62
C SER A 149 2.18 40.01 -32.35
N ARG A 150 3.46 40.32 -32.55
CA ARG A 150 4.42 40.77 -31.55
C ARG A 150 3.86 41.97 -30.75
N SER A 151 3.86 41.85 -29.44
CA SER A 151 4.06 42.98 -28.52
C SER A 151 4.86 42.47 -27.33
N GLY A 152 6.02 43.09 -27.12
CA GLY A 152 6.93 42.73 -26.03
C GLY A 152 6.39 43.16 -24.67
N GLN A 153 6.84 42.47 -23.63
CA GLN A 153 7.41 43.10 -22.43
C GLN A 153 7.94 42.03 -21.47
N ASP A 154 9.22 42.21 -21.17
CA ASP A 154 9.89 42.09 -19.88
C ASP A 154 9.95 40.74 -19.15
N SER A 155 11.16 40.19 -19.26
CA SER A 155 11.79 39.21 -18.39
C SER A 155 11.81 39.65 -16.93
N LEU A 156 11.36 38.78 -16.03
CA LEU A 156 11.87 38.71 -14.66
C LEU A 156 12.15 37.24 -14.33
N GLY A 157 13.43 36.91 -14.27
CA GLY A 157 13.91 35.61 -13.88
C GLY A 157 13.71 35.37 -12.38
N GLN A 158 13.70 34.09 -12.01
CA GLN A 158 14.24 33.70 -10.72
C GLN A 158 14.89 32.32 -10.79
N VAL A 159 16.01 32.27 -10.08
CA VAL A 159 17.15 31.39 -10.25
C VAL A 159 16.90 30.09 -9.48
N ARG A 160 17.34 28.97 -10.06
CA ARG A 160 17.41 27.68 -9.36
C ARG A 160 18.44 27.78 -8.23
N SER A 161 18.09 27.29 -7.05
CA SER A 161 19.05 26.94 -6.00
C SER A 161 18.91 25.45 -5.72
N SER A 162 19.84 24.68 -6.26
CA SER A 162 20.13 23.30 -5.88
C SER A 162 20.89 23.31 -4.56
N SER A 163 20.41 22.58 -3.56
CA SER A 163 21.29 22.00 -2.54
C SER A 163 20.86 20.56 -2.32
N SER A 164 21.74 19.66 -2.72
CA SER A 164 21.68 18.24 -2.44
C SER A 164 22.11 18.04 -1.00
N VAL A 165 21.24 17.41 -0.19
CA VAL A 165 21.66 16.71 1.02
C VAL A 165 21.02 15.34 0.93
N GLU A 166 21.88 14.34 0.81
CA GLU A 166 21.54 12.94 0.95
C GLU A 166 21.13 12.71 2.41
N ASP A 167 19.87 12.34 2.64
CA ASP A 167 19.43 11.77 3.90
C ASP A 167 18.55 10.56 3.58
N GLU A 168 18.93 9.43 4.19
CA GLU A 168 18.26 8.13 4.15
C GLU A 168 16.73 8.24 4.32
N PRO A 169 15.92 7.38 3.65
CA PRO A 169 14.48 7.53 3.63
C PRO A 169 13.86 7.15 4.98
N VAL A 170 13.68 8.14 5.85
CA VAL A 170 12.85 8.02 7.06
C VAL A 170 11.38 8.17 6.64
N ASP A 171 10.57 7.12 6.86
CA ASP A 171 9.14 7.05 6.57
C ASP A 171 8.36 8.17 7.29
N LYS A 172 8.02 9.24 6.58
CA LYS A 172 7.24 10.39 7.09
C LYS A 172 5.86 10.01 7.64
N ASP A 173 5.32 8.85 7.25
CA ASP A 173 4.04 8.34 7.74
C ASP A 173 4.09 7.92 9.22
N ASP A 174 5.26 7.61 9.77
CA ASP A 174 5.39 7.21 11.18
C ASP A 174 5.50 8.43 12.11
N ASP A 175 6.09 9.54 11.66
CA ASP A 175 6.16 10.78 12.43
C ASP A 175 4.76 11.37 12.68
N ASP A 176 3.92 11.43 11.65
CA ASP A 176 2.52 11.87 11.75
C ASP A 176 1.71 11.03 12.77
N LYS A 177 1.99 9.72 12.85
CA LYS A 177 1.32 8.82 13.80
C LYS A 177 1.88 9.01 15.22
N LYS A 178 3.18 9.22 15.37
CA LYS A 178 3.83 9.51 16.66
C LYS A 178 3.33 10.82 17.25
N GLU A 179 3.13 11.85 16.43
CA GLU A 179 2.55 13.13 16.86
C GLU A 179 1.12 12.99 17.38
N LYS A 180 0.30 12.15 16.74
CA LYS A 180 -1.06 11.86 17.24
C LYS A 180 -1.05 11.22 18.62
N LEU A 181 -0.12 10.29 18.88
CA LEU A 181 0.04 9.67 20.20
C LEU A 181 0.48 10.67 21.27
N LEU A 182 1.39 11.60 20.92
CA LEU A 182 1.78 12.69 21.83
C LEU A 182 0.60 13.60 22.18
N ASN A 183 -0.23 13.94 21.20
CA ASN A 183 -1.44 14.73 21.42
C ASN A 183 -2.48 13.98 22.26
N GLU A 184 -2.57 12.66 22.10
CA GLU A 184 -3.43 11.81 22.92
C GLU A 184 -2.99 11.82 24.39
N ILE A 185 -1.70 11.66 24.67
CA ILE A 185 -1.12 11.76 26.02
C ILE A 185 -1.41 13.13 26.65
N ARG A 186 -1.29 14.21 25.87
CA ARG A 186 -1.58 15.57 26.36
C ARG A 186 -3.06 15.78 26.66
N LYS A 187 -3.95 15.03 26.01
CA LYS A 187 -5.40 15.12 26.25
C LYS A 187 -5.83 14.28 27.47
N THR A 188 -5.12 13.20 27.77
CA THR A 188 -5.45 12.31 28.90
C THR A 188 -4.97 12.85 30.24
N VAL A 189 -3.84 13.55 30.26
CA VAL A 189 -3.30 14.19 31.46
C VAL A 189 -3.77 15.65 31.52
N LYS A 190 -4.47 16.04 32.59
CA LYS A 190 -5.00 17.42 32.76
C LYS A 190 -3.94 18.43 33.22
N GLU A 191 -2.80 17.95 33.72
CA GLU A 191 -1.67 18.77 34.15
C GLU A 191 -0.72 19.00 32.98
N ASP A 192 -0.15 20.20 32.86
CA ASP A 192 0.85 20.48 31.81
C ASP A 192 2.23 19.94 32.24
N PRO A 193 2.98 19.28 31.34
CA PRO A 193 4.32 18.77 31.63
C PRO A 193 5.34 19.91 31.78
N THR A 194 6.41 19.68 32.55
CA THR A 194 7.56 20.59 32.57
C THR A 194 8.28 20.57 31.21
N ASP A 195 8.77 21.72 30.73
CA ASP A 195 9.45 21.83 29.42
C ASP A 195 10.62 20.84 29.24
N SER A 196 11.34 20.55 30.33
CA SER A 196 12.43 19.58 30.36
C SER A 196 11.95 18.13 30.20
N GLU A 197 10.79 17.80 30.77
CA GLU A 197 10.18 16.47 30.69
C GLU A 197 9.62 16.24 29.30
N TRP A 198 8.95 17.25 28.75
CA TRP A 198 8.36 17.18 27.41
C TRP A 198 9.41 17.00 26.32
N SER A 199 10.51 17.77 26.39
CA SER A 199 11.64 17.64 25.47
C SER A 199 12.26 16.24 25.51
N SER A 200 12.36 15.66 26.72
CA SER A 200 12.87 14.30 26.91
C SER A 200 11.94 13.23 26.33
N ILE A 201 10.62 13.39 26.49
CA ILE A 201 9.60 12.50 25.92
C ILE A 201 9.68 12.53 24.39
N GLN A 202 9.74 13.73 23.78
CA GLN A 202 9.86 13.88 22.32
C GLN A 202 11.11 13.19 21.77
N LEU A 203 12.25 13.33 22.46
CA LEU A 203 13.50 12.68 22.06
C LEU A 203 13.40 11.15 22.12
N LEU A 204 12.75 10.59 23.16
CA LEU A 204 12.56 9.14 23.30
C LEU A 204 11.55 8.60 22.28
N PHE A 205 10.49 9.36 21.97
CA PHE A 205 9.53 9.02 20.92
C PHE A 205 10.16 8.92 19.53
N LYS A 206 11.16 9.76 19.23
CA LYS A 206 11.92 9.65 17.97
C LYS A 206 12.72 8.35 17.89
N LYS A 207 13.19 7.82 19.02
CA LYS A 207 14.05 6.62 19.10
C LYS A 207 13.30 5.28 19.06
N LEU A 208 11.99 5.25 19.27
CA LEU A 208 11.17 4.02 19.24
C LEU A 208 10.36 3.88 17.95
N SER A 209 10.02 2.64 17.58
CA SER A 209 9.04 2.36 16.52
C SER A 209 7.62 2.70 16.94
N TRP A 210 6.74 2.97 15.96
CA TRP A 210 5.36 3.36 16.22
C TRP A 210 4.56 2.29 16.99
N GLU A 211 4.73 1.01 16.67
CA GLU A 211 4.01 -0.09 17.32
C GLU A 211 4.32 -0.19 18.81
N ARG A 212 5.59 -0.01 19.19
CA ARG A 212 6.01 0.00 20.60
C ARG A 212 5.45 1.22 21.33
N LEU A 213 5.52 2.40 20.71
CA LEU A 213 4.94 3.61 21.28
C LEU A 213 3.45 3.46 21.52
N ARG A 214 2.72 2.86 20.57
CA ARG A 214 1.27 2.59 20.70
C ARG A 214 0.96 1.69 21.89
N LEU A 215 1.74 0.65 22.13
CA LEU A 215 1.57 -0.23 23.30
C LEU A 215 1.83 0.53 24.61
N VAL A 216 2.89 1.35 24.64
CA VAL A 216 3.23 2.18 25.81
C VAL A 216 2.13 3.20 26.10
N THR A 217 1.62 3.89 25.07
CA THR A 217 0.56 4.90 25.25
C THR A 217 -0.75 4.28 25.70
N LEU A 218 -1.12 3.10 25.19
CA LEU A 218 -2.35 2.41 25.57
C LEU A 218 -2.30 1.93 27.03
N GLY A 219 -1.15 1.36 27.46
CA GLY A 219 -0.94 0.97 28.86
C GLY A 219 -0.88 2.18 29.80
N PHE A 220 -0.25 3.26 29.37
CA PHE A 220 -0.20 4.52 30.12
C PHE A 220 -1.60 5.12 30.33
N ASN A 221 -2.39 5.26 29.25
CA ASN A 221 -3.75 5.81 29.31
C ASN A 221 -4.66 4.95 30.20
N SER A 222 -4.52 3.62 30.17
CA SER A 222 -5.28 2.72 31.05
C SER A 222 -4.97 2.96 32.53
N LYS A 223 -3.69 3.13 32.90
CA LYS A 223 -3.28 3.36 34.29
C LYS A 223 -3.63 4.76 34.80
N VAL A 224 -3.55 5.77 33.93
CA VAL A 224 -4.00 7.14 34.24
C VAL A 224 -5.51 7.17 34.44
N ALA A 225 -6.28 6.46 33.61
CA ALA A 225 -7.73 6.34 33.78
C ALA A 225 -8.12 5.57 35.05
N GLY A 226 -7.29 4.60 35.47
CA GLY A 226 -7.46 3.85 36.72
C GLY A 226 -7.06 4.61 37.98
N GLY A 227 -6.48 5.81 37.87
CA GLY A 227 -6.00 6.60 39.02
C GLY A 227 -4.81 5.98 39.76
N GLU A 228 -4.10 5.03 39.15
CA GLU A 228 -2.97 4.31 39.76
C GLU A 228 -1.65 5.11 39.74
N ILE A 229 -1.64 6.27 39.08
CA ILE A 229 -0.43 7.08 38.85
C ILE A 229 -0.63 8.48 39.40
N ASP A 230 0.10 8.81 40.48
CA ASP A 230 0.15 10.15 41.07
C ASP A 230 0.88 11.18 40.18
N ARG A 231 1.90 10.75 39.41
CA ARG A 231 2.72 11.62 38.55
C ARG A 231 2.87 11.05 37.14
N PRO A 232 2.03 11.49 36.18
CA PRO A 232 1.93 10.87 34.86
C PRO A 232 3.20 11.00 33.99
N TYR A 233 3.79 12.20 33.89
CA TYR A 233 4.94 12.42 33.00
C TYR A 233 6.25 11.77 33.45
N PRO A 234 6.63 11.80 34.75
CA PRO A 234 7.78 11.04 35.25
C PRO A 234 7.63 9.53 35.04
N TYR A 235 6.43 8.99 35.26
CA TYR A 235 6.15 7.57 35.01
C TYR A 235 6.32 7.23 33.52
N LEU A 236 5.75 8.02 32.62
CA LEU A 236 5.90 7.82 31.17
C LEU A 236 7.38 7.84 30.74
N LEU A 237 8.19 8.76 31.29
CA LEU A 237 9.63 8.81 31.02
C LEU A 237 10.37 7.54 31.45
N THR A 238 10.06 6.98 32.63
CA THR A 238 10.68 5.72 33.10
C THR A 238 10.36 4.56 32.17
N VAL A 239 9.09 4.42 31.76
CA VAL A 239 8.64 3.36 30.85
C VAL A 239 9.27 3.50 29.47
N LEU A 240 9.36 4.72 28.93
CA LEU A 240 10.00 4.96 27.65
C LEU A 240 11.50 4.65 27.68
N ARG A 241 12.21 5.00 28.77
CA ARG A 241 13.64 4.68 28.94
C ARG A 241 13.87 3.17 28.99
N GLN A 242 13.07 2.44 29.76
CA GLN A 242 13.13 0.98 29.81
C GLN A 242 12.90 0.36 28.42
N LYS A 243 11.93 0.87 27.65
CA LYS A 243 11.64 0.38 26.30
C LYS A 243 12.70 0.77 25.25
N VAL A 244 13.47 1.83 25.46
CA VAL A 244 14.68 2.14 24.67
C VAL A 244 15.80 1.16 24.99
N GLU A 245 16.01 0.83 26.27
CA GLU A 245 17.05 -0.11 26.70
C GLU A 245 16.79 -1.54 26.20
N GLU A 246 15.52 -1.99 26.20
CA GLU A 246 15.09 -3.25 25.57
C GLU A 246 15.19 -3.26 24.03
N ASN A 247 15.59 -2.14 23.41
CA ASN A 247 15.73 -2.01 21.96
C ASN A 247 17.20 -1.92 21.50
N ARG A 248 18.15 -2.02 22.43
CA ARG A 248 19.57 -2.21 22.15
C ARG A 248 19.93 -3.69 22.16
#